data_AF-A0A961DV67-F1
#
_entry.id   AF-A0A961DV67-F1
#
_cell.length_a   1.000
_cell.length_b   1.000
_cell.length_c   1.000
_cell.angle_alpha   90.00
_cell.angle_beta   90.00
_cell.angle_gamma   90.00
#
_symmetry.space_group_name_H-M   'P 1'
#
loop_
_entity.id
_entity.type
_entity.pdbx_description
1 polymer ?
#
loop_
_entity_poly.entity_id
_entity_poly.type
_entity_poly.pdbx_seq_one_letter_code
_entity_poly.pdbx_strand_id
1 'polypeptide(L)' 'MRIFVTGSNGQLGTELMQRLGDSHHEVVGVDVDTCDITDRDQ' A
#
# COMPACT_ATOMS: atom_id res chain seq x y z
N MET A 1 3.97 -7.93 -11.73
CA MET A 1 2.68 -8.11 -11.03
C MET A 1 2.22 -6.76 -10.52
N ARG A 2 0.93 -6.59 -10.27
CA ARG A 2 0.38 -5.41 -9.59
C ARG A 2 0.17 -5.73 -8.13
N ILE A 3 0.73 -4.90 -7.24
CA ILE A 3 0.66 -5.08 -5.79
C ILE A 3 -0.01 -3.86 -5.19
N PHE A 4 -1.06 -4.10 -4.41
CA PHE A 4 -1.80 -3.07 -3.69
C PHE A 4 -1.57 -3.27 -2.20
N VAL A 5 -0.99 -2.26 -1.53
CA VAL A 5 -0.63 -2.32 -0.10
C VAL A 5 -1.54 -1.36 0.67
N THR A 6 -2.37 -1.88 1.55
CA THR A 6 -3.18 -1.09 2.50
C THR A 6 -2.40 -0.88 3.81
N GLY A 7 -2.65 0.23 4.51
CA GLY A 7 -1.89 0.61 5.70
C GLY A 7 -0.42 0.93 5.39
N SER A 8 -0.16 1.55 4.25
CA SER A 8 1.20 1.77 3.73
C SER A 8 2.06 2.66 4.61
N ASN A 9 1.49 3.47 5.50
CA ASN A 9 2.21 4.35 6.42
C ASN A 9 2.49 3.67 7.78
N GLY A 10 2.03 2.44 8.01
CA GLY A 10 2.39 1.64 9.18
C GLY A 10 3.85 1.18 9.16
N GLN A 11 4.34 0.60 10.27
CA GLN A 11 5.74 0.16 10.38
C GLN A 11 6.16 -0.83 9.28
N LEU A 12 5.32 -1.82 8.99
CA LEU A 12 5.58 -2.82 7.96
C LEU A 12 5.28 -2.26 6.57
N GLY A 13 4.19 -1.49 6.43
CA GLY A 13 3.82 -0.85 5.18
C GLY A 13 4.96 -0.01 4.61
N THR A 14 5.58 0.82 5.46
CA THR A 14 6.66 1.73 5.04
C THR A 14 7.88 0.96 4.55
N GLU A 15 8.36 -0.02 5.32
CA GLU A 15 9.50 -0.86 4.96
C GLU A 15 9.21 -1.72 3.72
N LEU A 16 7.99 -2.27 3.61
CA LEU A 16 7.57 -3.06 2.47
C LEU A 16 7.53 -2.22 1.19
N MET A 17 7.00 -1.00 1.25
CA MET A 17 6.96 -0.08 0.12
C MET A 17 8.37 0.27 -0.37
N GLN A 18 9.33 0.50 0.55
CA GLN A 18 10.73 0.74 0.18
C GLN A 18 11.34 -0.46 -0.54
N ARG A 19 11.15 -1.67 0.00
CA ARG A 19 11.68 -2.91 -0.61
C ARG A 19 11.05 -3.24 -1.96
N LEU A 20 9.77 -2.94 -2.14
CA LEU A 20 9.04 -3.18 -3.38
C LEU A 20 9.30 -2.08 -4.43
N GLY A 21 9.69 -0.87 -4.02
CA GLY A 21 10.02 0.25 -4.92
C GLY A 21 11.15 -0.08 -5.90
N ASP A 22 12.07 -0.97 -5.50
CA ASP A 22 13.19 -1.43 -6.34
C ASP A 22 12.82 -2.64 -7.23
N SER A 23 11.56 -3.10 -7.20
CA SER A 23 11.11 -4.29 -7.95
C SER A 23 10.58 -3.94 -9.34
N HIS A 24 10.47 -4.94 -10.22
CA HIS A 24 9.82 -4.82 -11.53
C HIS A 24 8.27 -4.87 -11.44
N HIS A 25 7.73 -4.73 -10.23
CA HIS A 25 6.30 -4.76 -9.98
C HIS A 25 5.73 -3.33 -9.93
N GLU A 26 4.49 -3.18 -10.35
CA GLU A 26 3.74 -1.94 -10.18
C GLU A 26 3.12 -1.98 -8.79
N VAL A 27 3.49 -1.02 -7.93
CA VAL A 27 3.15 -1.02 -6.51
C VAL A 27 2.39 0.27 -6.19
N VAL A 28 1.22 0.11 -5.58
CA VAL A 28 0.39 1.23 -5.11
C VAL A 28 0.16 1.05 -3.61
N GLY A 29 0.60 2.03 -2.83
CA GLY A 29 0.36 2.10 -1.39
C GLY A 29 -0.79 3.05 -1.08
N VAL A 30 -1.68 2.63 -0.18
CA VAL A 30 -2.77 3.43 0.36
C VAL A 30 -2.84 3.28 1.89
N ASP A 31 -3.42 4.27 2.54
CA ASP A 31 -3.70 4.26 3.97
C ASP A 31 -5.10 4.83 4.24
N VAL A 32 -5.51 4.93 5.50
CA VAL A 32 -6.87 5.31 5.91
C VAL A 32 -7.35 6.66 5.36
N ASP A 33 -6.44 7.57 5.00
CA ASP A 33 -6.75 8.87 4.40
C ASP A 33 -7.08 8.80 2.89
N THR A 34 -6.72 7.70 2.23
CA THR A 34 -6.82 7.51 0.77
C THR A 34 -7.63 6.29 0.36
N CYS A 35 -7.72 5.27 1.23
CA CYS A 35 -8.55 4.08 1.06
C CYS A 35 -8.88 3.52 2.46
N ASP A 36 -10.09 3.83 2.94
CA ASP A 36 -10.59 3.26 4.17
C ASP A 36 -11.15 1.85 3.92
N ILE A 37 -10.41 0.82 4.36
CA ILE A 37 -10.83 -0.58 4.20
C ILE A 37 -12.08 -0.96 5.01
N THR A 38 -12.55 -0.08 5.90
CA THR A 38 -13.80 -0.26 6.65
C THR A 38 -15.02 0.28 5.90
N ASP A 39 -14.80 1.11 4.87
CA ASP A 39 -15.82 1.58 3.94
C ASP A 39 -15.81 0.72 2.67
N ARG A 40 -16.91 0.02 2.41
CA ARG A 40 -17.02 -0.87 1.24
C ARG A 40 -17.25 -0.12 -0.06
N ASP A 41 -17.87 1.06 0.02
CA ASP A 41 -18.43 1.76 -1.13
C ASP A 41 -17.58 2.98 -1.56
N GLN A 42 -16.41 3.15 -0.93
CA GLN A 42 -15.42 4.17 -1.25
C GLN A 42 -14.63 3.84 -2.52
#